data_AF-A0A8D4UUA2-F1
#
_entry.id   AF-A0A8D4UUA2-F1
#
_cell.length_a   1.000
_cell.length_b   1.000
_cell.length_c   1.000
_cell.angle_alpha   90.00
_cell.angle_beta   90.00
_cell.angle_gamma   90.00
#
_symmetry.space_group_name_H-M   'P 1'
#
loop_
_entity.id
_entity.type
_entity.pdbx_description
1 polymer ?
#
loop_
_entity_poly.entity_id
_entity_poly.type
_entity_poly.pdbx_seq_one_letter_code
_entity_poly.pdbx_strand_id
1 'polypeptide(L)' 'MYQEVQDNLESIHGALLRMNRSIQAEGTFGIMKHDRWYKRIVRKRIDSVKAELYLVALGYNLRKYITKIMALHGNLGDE' A
#
# COMPACT_ATOMS: atom_id res chain seq x y z
N MET A 1 -23.39 6.03 -14.21
CA MET A 1 -21.97 5.67 -13.99
C MET A 1 -21.12 6.85 -13.52
N TYR A 2 -20.99 7.96 -14.26
CA TYR A 2 -20.22 9.12 -13.74
C TYR A 2 -20.88 9.81 -12.54
N GLN A 3 -22.20 10.00 -12.59
CA GLN A 3 -22.94 10.63 -11.49
C GLN A 3 -22.84 9.83 -10.19
N GLU A 4 -23.09 8.52 -10.26
CA GLU A 4 -22.96 7.60 -9.13
C GLU A 4 -21.55 7.57 -8.52
N VAL A 5 -20.50 7.66 -9.34
CA VAL A 5 -19.12 7.78 -8.84
C VAL A 5 -18.92 9.10 -8.11
N GLN A 6 -19.45 10.21 -8.63
CA GLN A 6 -19.38 11.50 -7.95
C GLN A 6 -20.18 11.49 -6.65
N ASP A 7 -21.41 10.99 -6.65
CA ASP A 7 -22.26 10.88 -5.47
C ASP A 7 -21.58 10.02 -4.38
N ASN A 8 -20.96 8.90 -4.78
CA ASN A 8 -20.20 8.05 -3.88
C ASN A 8 -18.96 8.76 -3.31
N LEU A 9 -18.25 9.55 -4.12
CA LEU A 9 -17.10 10.33 -3.67
C LEU A 9 -17.54 11.49 -2.75
N GLU A 10 -18.64 12.17 -3.04
CA GLU A 10 -19.09 13.33 -2.27
C GLU A 10 -19.85 12.92 -1.00
N SER A 11 -20.31 11.67 -0.93
CA SER A 11 -20.91 11.12 0.30
C SER A 11 -19.95 11.17 1.49
N ILE A 12 -20.52 11.28 2.69
CA ILE A 12 -19.78 11.19 3.96
C ILE A 12 -18.96 9.90 4.02
N HIS A 13 -19.53 8.79 3.56
CA HIS A 13 -18.85 7.51 3.50
C HIS A 13 -17.63 7.54 2.56
N GLY A 14 -17.77 8.13 1.37
CA GLY A 14 -16.68 8.31 0.42
C GLY A 14 -15.57 9.21 0.96
N ALA A 15 -15.91 10.28 1.67
CA ALA A 15 -14.94 11.14 2.34
C ALA A 15 -14.14 10.37 3.40
N LEU A 16 -14.79 9.54 4.23
CA LEU A 16 -14.13 8.68 5.21
C LEU A 16 -13.20 7.65 4.54
N LEU A 17 -13.63 7.01 3.45
CA LEU A 17 -12.80 6.06 2.71
C LEU A 17 -11.55 6.72 2.11
N ARG A 18 -11.68 7.95 1.59
CA ARG A 18 -10.52 8.71 1.08
C ARG A 18 -9.52 9.04 2.19
N MET A 19 -10.02 9.48 3.35
CA MET A 19 -9.19 9.76 4.52
C MET A 19 -8.47 8.49 5.01
N ASN A 20 -9.19 7.35 5.07
CA ASN A 20 -8.58 6.07 5.42
C ASN A 20 -7.51 5.65 4.40
N ARG A 21 -7.74 5.90 3.10
CA ARG A 21 -6.75 5.63 2.06
C ARG A 21 -5.49 6.48 2.21
N SER A 22 -5.61 7.77 2.53
CA SER A 22 -4.43 8.62 2.77
C SER A 22 -3.63 8.18 3.99
N ILE A 23 -4.31 7.80 5.08
CA ILE A 23 -3.68 7.26 6.30
C ILE A 23 -2.93 5.96 6.00
N GLN A 24 -3.54 5.04 5.24
CA GLN A 24 -2.90 3.79 4.83
C GLN A 24 -1.68 4.01 3.93
N ALA A 25 -1.74 4.99 3.02
CA ALA A 25 -0.61 5.36 2.19
C ALA A 25 0.55 5.89 3.05
N GLU A 26 0.27 6.80 3.98
CA GLU A 26 1.26 7.35 4.91
C GLU A 26 1.91 6.24 5.77
N GLY A 27 1.10 5.38 6.40
CA GLY A 27 1.61 4.26 7.19
C GLY A 27 2.47 3.29 6.36
N THR A 28 2.07 3.04 5.11
CA THR A 28 2.84 2.21 4.17
C THR A 28 4.20 2.84 3.84
N PHE A 29 4.24 4.15 3.57
CA PHE A 29 5.50 4.86 3.34
C PHE A 29 6.36 4.97 4.59
N GLY A 30 5.76 5.08 5.78
CA GLY A 30 6.45 5.01 7.07
C GLY A 30 7.21 3.69 7.23
N ILE A 31 6.53 2.56 7.04
CA ILE A 31 7.13 1.21 7.08
C ILE A 31 8.21 1.07 6.00
N MET A 32 7.97 1.54 4.78
CA MET A 32 8.96 1.48 3.70
C MET A 32 10.27 2.18 4.05
N LYS A 33 10.17 3.38 4.61
CA LYS A 33 11.33 4.25 4.92
C LYS A 33 12.06 3.82 6.20
N HIS A 34 11.33 3.49 7.26
CA HIS A 34 11.91 3.17 8.57
C HIS A 34 12.28 1.68 8.72
N ASP A 35 11.37 0.75 8.41
CA ASP A 35 11.60 -0.68 8.73
C ASP A 35 12.48 -1.41 7.71
N ARG A 36 12.59 -0.88 6.48
CA ARG A 36 13.30 -1.57 5.37
C ARG A 36 14.51 -0.83 4.83
N TRP A 37 15.02 0.15 5.56
CA TRP A 37 16.27 0.84 5.23
C TRP A 37 16.25 1.53 3.85
N TYR A 38 15.06 1.72 3.26
CA TYR A 38 14.87 2.47 2.03
C TYR A 38 14.94 3.98 2.35
N LYS A 39 16.14 4.42 2.71
CA LYS A 39 16.41 5.78 3.21
C LYS A 39 16.56 6.80 2.08
N ARG A 40 17.01 6.37 0.90
CA ARG A 40 17.31 7.24 -0.23
C ARG A 40 17.17 6.49 -1.56
N ILE A 41 16.64 7.17 -2.57
CA ILE A 41 16.64 6.72 -3.96
C ILE A 41 18.08 6.71 -4.50
N VAL A 42 18.51 5.58 -5.06
CA VAL A 42 19.91 5.41 -5.51
C VAL A 42 20.06 5.71 -7.01
N ARG A 43 19.01 5.51 -7.79
CA ARG A 43 19.04 5.70 -9.25
C ARG A 43 18.90 7.16 -9.68
N LYS A 44 19.48 7.45 -10.85
CA LYS A 44 19.37 8.75 -11.56
C LYS A 44 18.51 8.58 -12.80
N ARG A 45 17.88 9.68 -13.26
CA ARG A 45 16.86 9.76 -14.34
C ARG A 45 15.49 9.21 -13.91
N ILE A 46 14.43 9.86 -14.38
CA ILE A 46 13.04 9.62 -13.95
C ILE A 46 12.63 8.15 -14.14
N ASP A 47 12.95 7.55 -15.29
CA ASP A 47 12.51 6.17 -15.58
C ASP A 47 13.19 5.14 -14.68
N SER A 48 14.49 5.32 -14.41
CA SER A 48 15.24 4.49 -13.47
C SER A 48 14.72 4.63 -12.04
N VAL A 49 14.34 5.86 -11.64
CA VAL A 49 13.75 6.14 -10.33
C VAL A 49 12.36 5.48 -10.20
N LYS A 50 11.53 5.57 -11.24
CA LYS A 50 10.23 4.89 -11.30
C LYS A 50 10.41 3.38 -11.14
N ALA A 51 11.34 2.78 -11.87
CA ALA A 51 11.64 1.35 -11.78
C ALA A 51 12.08 0.95 -10.35
N GLU A 52 12.88 1.78 -9.68
CA GLU A 52 13.26 1.55 -8.28
C GLU A 52 12.05 1.55 -7.34
N LEU A 53 11.23 2.60 -7.41
CA LEU A 53 10.02 2.73 -6.60
C LEU A 53 9.04 1.57 -6.84
N TYR A 54 8.84 1.16 -8.09
CA TYR A 54 7.96 0.04 -8.42
C TYR A 54 8.48 -1.30 -7.87
N LEU A 55 9.78 -1.58 -7.96
CA LEU A 55 10.35 -2.80 -7.40
C LEU A 55 10.21 -2.86 -5.88
N VAL A 56 10.44 -1.74 -5.19
CA VAL A 56 10.27 -1.66 -3.73
C VAL A 56 8.80 -1.85 -3.34
N ALA A 57 7.87 -1.21 -4.05
CA ALA A 57 6.44 -1.38 -3.84
C ALA A 57 5.97 -2.82 -4.07
N LEU A 58 6.47 -3.46 -5.14
CA LEU A 58 6.14 -4.84 -5.49
C LEU A 58 6.64 -5.82 -4.42
N GLY A 59 7.88 -5.67 -3.96
CA GLY A 59 8.42 -6.45 -2.85
C GLY A 59 7.64 -6.28 -1.55
N TYR A 60 7.13 -5.08 -1.27
CA TYR A 60 6.24 -4.87 -0.12
C TYR A 60 4.89 -5.57 -0.25
N ASN A 61 4.25 -5.44 -1.40
CA ASN A 61 2.94 -6.04 -1.63
C ASN A 61 3.04 -7.57 -1.56
N LEU A 62 4.08 -8.17 -2.16
CA LEU A 62 4.33 -9.60 -2.07
C LEU A 62 4.53 -10.07 -0.63
N ARG A 63 5.38 -9.39 0.16
CA ARG A 63 5.59 -9.73 1.57
C ARG A 63 4.27 -9.65 2.35
N LYS A 64 3.52 -8.56 2.21
CA LYS A 64 2.24 -8.38 2.91
C LYS A 64 1.23 -9.47 2.54
N TYR A 65 1.19 -9.84 1.26
CA TYR A 65 0.34 -10.92 0.76
C TYR A 65 0.72 -12.27 1.37
N ILE A 66 2.01 -12.64 1.35
CA ILE A 66 2.52 -13.89 1.92
C ILE A 66 2.25 -13.94 3.42
N THR A 67 2.54 -12.87 4.17
CA THR A 67 2.24 -12.80 5.62
C THR A 67 0.75 -13.00 5.88
N LYS A 68 -0.13 -12.44 5.06
CA LYS A 68 -1.58 -12.64 5.21
C LYS A 68 -1.99 -14.07 4.92
N ILE A 69 -1.44 -14.69 3.86
CA ILE A 69 -1.66 -16.12 3.57
C ILE A 69 -1.21 -16.98 4.74
N MET A 70 0.00 -16.77 5.26
CA MET A 70 0.55 -17.54 6.36
C MET A 70 -0.29 -17.39 7.64
N ALA A 71 -0.77 -16.19 7.95
CA ALA A 71 -1.67 -15.97 9.09
C ALA A 71 -3.01 -16.70 8.91
N LEU A 72 -3.58 -16.68 7.70
CA LEU A 72 -4.84 -17.38 7.41
C LEU A 72 -4.70 -18.90 7.49
N HIS A 73 -3.59 -19.47 7.03
CA HIS A 73 -3.34 -20.91 7.08
C HIS A 73 -2.83 -21.38 8.45
N GLY A 74 -2.12 -20.53 9.20
CA GLY A 74 -1.71 -20.81 10.57
C GLY A 74 -2.89 -20.86 11.55
N ASN A 75 -3.92 -20.05 11.32
CA ASN A 75 -5.15 -20.06 12.12
C ASN A 75 -6.11 -21.24 11.80
N LEU A 76 -5.78 -22.11 10.85
CA LEU A 76 -6.53 -23.32 10.49
C LEU A 76 -5.91 -24.60 11.09
N GLY A 77 -4.79 -24.49 11.81
CA GLY A 77 -4.06 -25.61 12.41
C GLY A 77 -4.29 -25.80 13.92
N ASP A 78 -5.10 -24.94 14.54
CA ASP A 78 -5.40 -24.95 15.98
C ASP A 78 -6.92 -25.12 16.25
N GLU A 79 -7.56 -26.05 15.54
CA GLU A 79 -8.87 -26.64 15.91
C GLU A 79 -8.76 -28.17 16.03
#